data_AF-A0A7S2UTJ9-F1
#
_entry.id   AF-A0A7S2UTJ9-F1
#
_cell.length_a   1.000
_cell.length_b   1.000
_cell.length_c   1.000
_cell.angle_alpha   90.00
_cell.angle_beta   90.00
_cell.angle_gamma   90.00
#
_symmetry.space_group_name_H-M   'P 1'
#
loop_
_entity.id
_entity.type
_entity.pdbx_description
1 polymer ?
#
loop_
_entity_poly.entity_id
_entity_poly.type
_entity_poly.pdbx_seq_one_letter_code
_entity_poly.pdbx_strand_id
1 'polypeptide(L)'
;GKLTAGEKETLLENIDENSQAVENELESAKSAGQAKKAEKLEAKKSVMSRRRQKIEGLSPIRHRLKYGDQIQQLIMQLQPFYALEEKSRSMALTVSDLRKLEGKTELEEEINHLQEKSRCWFETDEEFWSRCEYEEEQGKAKAKQKQKGGAGKKKSSGGGNSRSQASAASGWSAVGKKSNRGKSRTSAKPSARAGGFAAAFGDDVSDDDG
;
A
#
# COMPACT_ATOMS: atom_id res chain seq x y z
N GLY A 1 2.02 -10.81 -4.71
CA GLY A 1 0.61 -10.49 -4.42
C GLY A 1 0.56 -9.54 -3.24
N LYS A 2 -0.57 -8.90 -3.00
CA LYS A 2 -0.79 -8.16 -1.76
C LYS A 2 -1.88 -8.88 -0.96
N LEU A 3 -1.64 -9.05 0.34
CA LEU A 3 -2.38 -9.91 1.26
C LEU A 3 -3.20 -9.05 2.21
N THR A 4 -4.38 -9.51 2.62
CA THR A 4 -5.08 -8.92 3.76
C THR A 4 -4.36 -9.27 5.07
N ALA A 5 -4.76 -8.64 6.18
CA ALA A 5 -4.12 -8.90 7.48
C ALA A 5 -4.32 -10.35 7.93
N GLY A 6 -5.56 -10.87 7.83
CA GLY A 6 -5.86 -12.26 8.18
C GLY A 6 -5.16 -13.26 7.26
N GLU A 7 -5.15 -13.03 5.94
CA GLU A 7 -4.42 -13.89 5.01
C GLU A 7 -2.92 -13.94 5.32
N LYS A 8 -2.33 -12.79 5.69
CA LYS A 8 -0.92 -12.72 6.08
C LYS A 8 -0.66 -13.54 7.34
N GLU A 9 -1.51 -13.42 8.35
CA GLU A 9 -1.41 -14.15 9.61
C GLU A 9 -1.51 -15.66 9.38
N THR A 10 -2.57 -16.14 8.73
CA THR A 10 -2.75 -17.56 8.40
C THR A 10 -1.58 -18.10 7.57
N LEU A 11 -1.03 -17.30 6.66
CA LEU A 11 0.12 -17.73 5.87
C LEU A 11 1.41 -17.83 6.70
N LEU A 12 1.60 -16.95 7.67
CA LEU A 12 2.74 -17.00 8.59
C LEU A 12 2.63 -18.21 9.52
N GLU A 13 1.45 -18.46 10.08
CA GLU A 13 1.16 -19.64 10.90
C GLU A 13 1.48 -20.92 10.14
N ASN A 14 0.96 -21.08 8.92
CA ASN A 14 1.25 -22.22 8.07
C ASN A 14 2.75 -22.38 7.78
N ILE A 15 3.50 -21.28 7.62
CA ILE A 15 4.94 -21.35 7.41
C ILE A 15 5.67 -21.78 8.69
N ASP A 16 5.23 -21.32 9.84
CA ASP A 16 5.81 -21.67 11.12
C ASP A 16 5.55 -23.16 11.46
N GLU A 17 4.32 -23.65 11.27
CA GLU A 17 3.98 -25.08 11.41
C GLU A 17 4.84 -25.96 10.48
N ASN A 18 4.95 -25.58 9.19
CA ASN A 18 5.78 -26.30 8.23
C ASN A 18 7.27 -26.22 8.59
N SER A 19 7.73 -25.11 9.14
CA SER A 19 9.12 -24.94 9.57
C SER A 19 9.43 -25.85 10.75
N GLN A 20 8.53 -25.94 11.73
CA GLN A 20 8.64 -26.88 12.85
C GLN A 20 8.65 -28.33 12.39
N ALA A 21 7.77 -28.71 11.46
CA ALA A 21 7.77 -30.06 10.89
C ALA A 21 9.10 -30.40 10.20
N VAL A 22 9.65 -29.46 9.41
CA VAL A 22 10.96 -29.62 8.76
C VAL A 22 12.10 -29.71 9.78
N GLU A 23 12.04 -28.97 10.89
CA GLU A 23 13.02 -29.06 11.97
C GLU A 23 12.99 -30.43 12.65
N ASN A 24 11.81 -30.94 12.99
CA ASN A 24 11.63 -32.27 13.59
C ASN A 24 12.13 -33.39 12.66
N GLU A 25 11.84 -33.31 11.36
CA GLU A 25 12.36 -34.25 10.36
C GLU A 25 13.88 -34.18 10.20
N LEU A 26 14.46 -32.98 10.32
CA LEU A 26 15.88 -32.74 10.20
C LEU A 26 16.63 -33.35 11.40
N GLU A 27 16.11 -33.18 12.61
CA GLU A 27 16.63 -33.83 13.82
C GLU A 27 16.59 -35.36 13.69
N SER A 28 15.47 -35.90 13.22
CA SER A 28 15.30 -37.34 12.97
C SER A 28 16.25 -37.87 11.88
N ALA A 29 16.48 -37.11 10.81
CA ALA A 29 17.41 -37.48 9.74
C ALA A 29 18.87 -37.44 10.21
N LYS A 30 19.22 -36.50 11.11
CA LYS A 30 20.56 -36.40 11.71
C LYS A 30 20.83 -37.55 12.66
N SER A 31 19.88 -37.91 13.52
CA SER A 31 20.01 -39.05 14.43
C SER A 31 20.08 -40.40 13.69
N ALA A 32 19.38 -40.52 12.56
CA ALA A 32 19.44 -41.70 11.69
C ALA A 32 20.66 -41.73 10.73
N GLY A 33 21.55 -40.73 10.75
CA GLY A 33 22.73 -40.68 9.88
C GLY A 33 22.43 -40.45 8.38
N GLN A 34 21.23 -39.98 8.03
CA GLN A 34 20.81 -39.77 6.64
C GLN A 34 21.29 -38.43 6.08
N ALA A 35 22.60 -38.30 5.83
CA ALA A 35 23.25 -37.04 5.42
C ALA A 35 22.60 -36.35 4.21
N LYS A 36 22.27 -37.10 3.15
CA LYS A 36 21.61 -36.55 1.94
C LYS A 36 20.21 -36.00 2.21
N LYS A 37 19.49 -36.58 3.19
CA LYS A 37 18.15 -36.10 3.58
C LYS A 37 18.27 -34.84 4.44
N ALA A 38 19.25 -34.81 5.35
CA ALA A 38 19.52 -33.64 6.18
C ALA A 38 19.87 -32.40 5.35
N GLU A 39 20.74 -32.53 4.34
CA GLU A 39 21.10 -31.41 3.45
C GLU A 39 19.88 -30.84 2.70
N LYS A 40 19.01 -31.72 2.18
CA LYS A 40 17.75 -31.30 1.52
C LYS A 40 16.81 -30.56 2.48
N LEU A 41 16.71 -31.02 3.73
CA LEU A 41 15.88 -30.38 4.74
C LEU A 41 16.44 -29.03 5.20
N GLU A 42 17.76 -28.89 5.31
CA GLU A 42 18.42 -27.59 5.58
C GLU A 42 18.16 -26.59 4.45
N ALA A 43 18.27 -27.02 3.20
CA ALA A 43 17.90 -26.20 2.05
C ALA A 43 16.42 -25.77 2.13
N LYS A 44 15.50 -26.70 2.44
CA LYS A 44 14.06 -26.41 2.61
C LYS A 44 13.80 -25.40 3.75
N LYS A 45 14.49 -25.54 4.89
CA LYS A 45 14.42 -24.60 6.02
C LYS A 45 14.86 -23.18 5.60
N SER A 46 15.95 -23.07 4.84
CA SER A 46 16.42 -21.77 4.34
C SER A 46 15.40 -21.08 3.42
N VAL A 47 14.71 -21.86 2.56
CA VAL A 47 13.66 -21.36 1.68
C VAL A 47 12.45 -20.88 2.47
N MET A 48 12.04 -21.63 3.50
CA MET A 48 10.91 -21.24 4.37
C MET A 48 11.23 -19.97 5.16
N SER A 49 12.42 -19.87 5.74
CA SER A 49 12.87 -18.65 6.45
C SER A 49 12.85 -17.43 5.52
N ARG A 50 13.37 -17.56 4.29
CA ARG A 50 13.34 -16.47 3.29
C ARG A 50 11.91 -16.10 2.89
N ARG A 51 11.01 -17.08 2.79
CA ARG A 51 9.59 -16.84 2.48
C ARG A 51 8.90 -16.11 3.62
N ARG A 52 9.16 -16.51 4.87
CA ARG A 52 8.64 -15.87 6.08
C ARG A 52 9.04 -14.39 6.14
N GLN A 53 10.33 -14.09 6.00
CA GLN A 53 10.84 -12.70 5.99
C GLN A 53 10.18 -11.84 4.91
N LYS A 54 9.96 -12.41 3.71
CA LYS A 54 9.26 -11.70 2.63
C LYS A 54 7.83 -11.35 3.03
N ILE A 55 7.11 -12.27 3.68
CA ILE A 55 5.71 -12.05 4.07
C ILE A 55 5.61 -11.08 5.25
N GLU A 56 6.49 -11.19 6.24
CA GLU A 56 6.57 -10.27 7.38
C GLU A 56 6.74 -8.81 6.91
N GLY A 57 7.58 -8.58 5.90
CA GLY A 57 7.80 -7.26 5.31
C GLY A 57 6.64 -6.70 4.47
N LEU A 58 5.62 -7.50 4.13
CA LEU A 58 4.47 -7.00 3.37
C LEU A 58 3.51 -6.24 4.28
N SER A 59 3.18 -5.00 3.91
CA SER A 59 2.08 -4.26 4.51
C SER A 59 0.75 -4.85 4.05
N PRO A 60 -0.14 -5.28 4.96
CA PRO A 60 -1.45 -5.79 4.58
C PRO A 60 -2.28 -4.76 3.82
N ILE A 61 -3.04 -5.22 2.82
CA ILE A 61 -4.07 -4.41 2.17
C ILE A 61 -5.19 -4.21 3.18
N ARG A 62 -5.70 -2.98 3.24
CA ARG A 62 -6.98 -2.68 3.86
C ARG A 62 -7.94 -2.14 2.81
N HIS A 63 -9.16 -2.67 2.78
CA HIS A 63 -10.19 -2.24 1.85
C HIS A 63 -10.85 -0.98 2.39
N ARG A 64 -10.65 0.15 1.70
CA ARG A 64 -11.23 1.45 2.09
C ARG A 64 -12.73 1.52 1.80
N LEU A 65 -13.44 2.42 2.47
CA LEU A 65 -14.83 2.75 2.12
C LEU A 65 -14.90 3.37 0.72
N LYS A 66 -16.00 3.12 -0.01
CA LYS A 66 -16.20 3.66 -1.37
C LYS A 66 -16.11 5.18 -1.40
N TYR A 67 -16.69 5.83 -0.40
CA TYR A 67 -16.66 7.29 -0.23
C TYR A 67 -15.62 7.74 0.81
N GLY A 68 -14.58 6.92 1.07
CA GLY A 68 -13.59 7.19 2.13
C GLY A 68 -12.92 8.56 2.02
N ASP A 69 -12.59 9.03 0.82
CA ASP A 69 -11.98 10.35 0.65
C ASP A 69 -12.93 11.51 1.01
N GLN A 70 -14.23 11.38 0.70
CA GLN A 70 -15.24 12.37 1.07
C GLN A 70 -15.48 12.34 2.59
N ILE A 71 -15.62 11.15 3.17
CA ILE A 71 -15.74 10.94 4.62
C ILE A 71 -14.57 11.61 5.34
N GLN A 72 -13.33 11.37 4.90
CA GLN A 72 -12.14 12.01 5.48
C GLN A 72 -12.16 13.55 5.37
N GLN A 73 -12.66 14.12 4.26
CA GLN A 73 -12.80 15.56 4.12
C GLN A 73 -13.82 16.14 5.09
N LEU A 74 -14.97 15.48 5.25
CA LEU A 74 -16.02 15.88 6.21
C LEU A 74 -15.48 15.79 7.65
N ILE A 75 -14.75 14.72 7.99
CA ILE A 75 -14.09 14.60 9.30
C ILE A 75 -13.09 15.74 9.52
N MET A 76 -12.31 16.12 8.50
CA MET A 76 -11.40 17.26 8.61
C MET A 76 -12.15 18.58 8.85
N GLN A 77 -13.34 18.75 8.26
CA GLN A 77 -14.21 19.89 8.51
C GLN A 77 -14.83 19.84 9.90
N LEU A 78 -15.13 18.66 10.43
CA LEU A 78 -15.70 18.43 11.76
C LEU A 78 -14.71 18.75 12.91
N GLN A 79 -13.40 18.57 12.70
CA GLN A 79 -12.38 18.78 13.75
C GLN A 79 -12.42 20.19 14.42
N PRO A 80 -12.53 21.31 13.69
CA PRO A 80 -12.76 22.62 14.28
C PRO A 80 -13.96 22.72 15.22
N PHE A 81 -15.04 21.97 14.95
CA PHE A 81 -16.24 21.98 15.77
C PHE A 81 -15.98 21.31 17.12
N TYR A 82 -15.29 20.16 17.13
CA TYR A 82 -14.87 19.53 18.39
C TYR A 82 -13.95 20.42 19.22
N ALA A 83 -13.08 21.21 18.58
CA ALA A 83 -12.27 22.19 19.29
C ALA A 83 -13.10 23.34 19.91
N LEU A 84 -14.19 23.76 19.25
CA LEU A 84 -15.13 24.73 19.80
C LEU A 84 -15.95 24.14 20.97
N GLU A 85 -16.36 22.87 20.89
CA GLU A 85 -17.05 22.18 22.00
C GLU A 85 -16.14 22.00 23.21
N GLU A 86 -14.86 21.70 23.01
CA GLU A 86 -13.92 21.64 24.13
C GLU A 86 -13.69 23.03 24.75
N LYS A 87 -13.67 24.08 23.92
CA LYS A 87 -13.65 25.46 24.40
C LYS A 87 -14.91 25.80 25.19
N SER A 88 -16.09 25.32 24.78
CA SER A 88 -17.35 25.59 25.48
C SER A 88 -17.40 25.00 26.89
N ARG A 89 -16.63 23.94 27.15
CA ARG A 89 -16.49 23.34 28.49
C ARG A 89 -15.65 24.20 29.44
N SER A 90 -14.71 24.99 28.91
CA SER A 90 -13.77 25.80 29.70
C SER A 90 -14.08 27.30 29.69
N MET A 91 -14.80 27.81 28.69
CA MET A 91 -15.11 29.22 28.50
C MET A 91 -16.47 29.40 27.83
N ALA A 92 -17.18 30.48 28.13
CA ALA A 92 -18.41 30.85 27.43
C ALA A 92 -18.15 31.06 25.93
N LEU A 93 -18.99 30.43 25.09
CA LEU A 93 -18.96 30.60 23.63
C LEU A 93 -19.53 31.95 23.22
N THR A 94 -18.99 32.51 22.14
CA THR A 94 -19.59 33.70 21.51
C THR A 94 -20.80 33.30 20.65
N VAL A 95 -21.71 34.23 20.37
CA VAL A 95 -22.84 34.01 19.43
C VAL A 95 -22.33 33.56 18.05
N SER A 96 -21.15 34.02 17.65
CA SER A 96 -20.50 33.59 16.39
C SER A 96 -20.01 32.14 16.43
N ASP A 97 -19.66 31.63 17.60
CA ASP A 97 -19.24 30.23 17.78
C ASP A 97 -20.45 29.30 17.83
N LEU A 98 -21.56 29.75 18.42
CA LEU A 98 -22.84 29.02 18.41
C LEU A 98 -23.39 28.84 16.99
N ARG A 99 -23.39 29.90 16.17
CA ARG A 99 -23.77 29.80 14.76
C ARG A 99 -22.89 28.85 13.95
N LYS A 100 -21.61 28.74 14.32
CA LYS A 100 -20.73 27.77 13.68
C LYS A 100 -21.10 26.36 14.07
N LEU A 101 -21.52 26.11 15.31
CA LEU A 101 -21.88 24.77 15.78
C LEU A 101 -23.14 24.19 15.13
N GLU A 102 -24.05 25.03 14.61
CA GLU A 102 -25.27 24.59 13.93
C GLU A 102 -25.01 23.60 12.78
N GLY A 103 -23.93 23.79 12.01
CA GLY A 103 -23.57 22.92 10.90
C GLY A 103 -22.89 21.60 11.30
N LYS A 104 -22.68 21.33 12.60
CA LYS A 104 -22.01 20.10 13.05
C LYS A 104 -22.86 18.86 12.75
N THR A 105 -24.14 18.92 13.10
CA THR A 105 -25.06 17.79 12.96
C THR A 105 -25.21 17.36 11.50
N GLU A 106 -25.30 18.32 10.57
CA GLU A 106 -25.36 18.04 9.13
C GLU A 106 -24.12 17.27 8.63
N LEU A 107 -22.92 17.62 9.13
CA LEU A 107 -21.69 16.91 8.77
C LEU A 107 -21.64 15.49 9.34
N GLU A 108 -22.12 15.28 10.57
CA GLU A 108 -22.19 13.96 11.20
C GLU A 108 -23.20 13.05 10.48
N GLU A 109 -24.36 13.59 10.11
CA GLU A 109 -25.37 12.87 9.34
C GLU A 109 -24.87 12.48 7.94
N GLU A 110 -24.20 13.39 7.23
CA GLU A 110 -23.63 13.08 5.91
C GLU A 110 -22.52 12.02 6.01
N ILE A 111 -21.67 12.08 7.05
CA ILE A 111 -20.67 11.03 7.30
C ILE A 111 -21.35 9.68 7.48
N ASN A 112 -22.37 9.60 8.34
CA ASN A 112 -23.11 8.36 8.60
C ASN A 112 -23.78 7.85 7.32
N HIS A 113 -24.42 8.73 6.55
CA HIS A 113 -25.05 8.38 5.28
C HIS A 113 -24.04 7.78 4.28
N LEU A 114 -22.86 8.41 4.13
CA LEU A 114 -21.81 7.91 3.22
C LEU A 114 -21.17 6.60 3.71
N GLN A 115 -21.07 6.39 5.03
CA GLN A 115 -20.63 5.14 5.62
C GLN A 115 -21.63 4.02 5.30
N GLU A 116 -22.91 4.21 5.60
CA GLU A 116 -23.96 3.23 5.31
C GLU A 116 -24.03 2.88 3.81
N LYS A 117 -23.92 3.90 2.94
CA LYS A 117 -23.87 3.70 1.48
C LYS A 117 -22.61 2.99 0.99
N SER A 118 -21.57 2.91 1.81
CA SER A 118 -20.33 2.18 1.53
C SER A 118 -20.34 0.75 2.04
N ARG A 119 -21.38 0.34 2.77
CA ARG A 119 -21.51 -1.01 3.33
C ARG A 119 -21.70 -2.05 2.23
N CYS A 120 -20.96 -3.16 2.34
CA CYS A 120 -21.06 -4.27 1.40
C CYS A 120 -22.12 -5.29 1.87
N TRP A 121 -22.65 -6.09 0.94
CA TRP A 121 -23.71 -7.07 1.24
C TRP A 121 -23.24 -8.14 2.24
N PHE A 122 -22.08 -8.76 1.98
CA PHE A 122 -21.57 -9.89 2.77
C PHE A 122 -20.54 -9.48 3.82
N GLU A 123 -20.55 -8.21 4.22
CA GLU A 123 -19.63 -7.67 5.22
C GLU A 123 -20.26 -7.80 6.62
N THR A 124 -19.47 -8.27 7.58
CA THR A 124 -19.90 -8.32 8.97
C THR A 124 -19.94 -6.91 9.56
N ASP A 125 -20.72 -6.70 10.62
CA ASP A 125 -20.75 -5.40 11.31
C ASP A 125 -19.36 -5.01 11.81
N GLU A 126 -18.59 -5.96 12.33
CA GLU A 126 -17.24 -5.74 12.85
C GLU A 126 -16.26 -5.28 11.75
N GLU A 127 -16.29 -5.92 10.59
CA GLU A 127 -15.49 -5.53 9.42
C GLU A 127 -15.85 -4.13 8.93
N PHE A 128 -17.15 -3.84 8.86
CA PHE A 128 -17.67 -2.54 8.46
C PHE A 128 -17.21 -1.43 9.42
N TRP A 129 -17.39 -1.63 10.73
CA TRP A 129 -16.98 -0.67 11.76
C TRP A 129 -15.47 -0.44 11.74
N SER A 130 -14.66 -1.50 11.56
CA SER A 130 -13.21 -1.38 11.44
C SER A 130 -12.78 -0.50 10.25
N ARG A 131 -13.51 -0.56 9.12
CA ARG A 131 -13.25 0.32 7.97
C ARG A 131 -13.69 1.76 8.24
N CYS A 132 -14.81 1.96 8.93
CA CYS A 132 -15.28 3.29 9.35
C CYS A 132 -14.26 3.97 10.28
N GLU A 133 -13.80 3.25 11.31
CA GLU A 133 -12.77 3.73 12.24
C GLU A 133 -11.48 4.08 11.50
N TYR A 134 -11.05 3.25 10.55
CA TYR A 134 -9.87 3.53 9.75
C TYR A 134 -9.99 4.86 9.00
N GLU A 135 -11.11 5.13 8.32
CA GLU A 135 -11.32 6.40 7.63
C GLU A 135 -11.38 7.58 8.63
N GLU A 136 -11.95 7.36 9.81
CA GLU A 136 -11.98 8.34 10.89
C GLU A 136 -10.58 8.73 11.38
N GLU A 137 -9.74 7.74 11.68
CA GLU A 137 -8.35 7.94 12.10
C GLU A 137 -7.53 8.67 11.03
N GLN A 138 -7.69 8.30 9.76
CA GLN A 138 -7.01 8.96 8.66
C GLN A 138 -7.48 10.42 8.50
N GLY A 139 -8.78 10.69 8.62
CA GLY A 139 -9.33 12.05 8.60
C GLY A 139 -8.77 12.90 9.73
N LYS A 140 -8.78 12.38 10.96
CA LYS A 140 -8.20 13.02 12.16
C LYS A 140 -6.71 13.28 11.99
N ALA A 141 -5.94 12.31 11.47
CA ALA A 141 -4.51 12.45 11.23
C ALA A 141 -4.21 13.56 10.21
N LYS A 142 -4.97 13.62 9.10
CA LYS A 142 -4.85 14.68 8.09
C LYS A 142 -5.19 16.06 8.64
N ALA A 143 -6.22 16.18 9.47
CA ALA A 143 -6.55 17.43 10.14
C ALA A 143 -5.42 17.92 11.06
N LYS A 144 -4.84 17.02 11.87
CA LYS A 144 -3.69 17.33 12.74
C LYS A 144 -2.46 17.77 11.93
N GLN A 145 -2.20 17.14 10.79
CA GLN A 145 -1.10 17.55 9.90
C GLN A 145 -1.32 18.96 9.32
N LYS A 146 -2.55 19.28 8.90
CA LYS A 146 -2.89 20.62 8.39
C LYS A 146 -2.70 21.70 9.45
N GLN A 147 -3.04 21.42 10.70
CA GLN A 147 -2.83 22.34 11.82
C GLN A 147 -1.33 22.56 12.12
N LYS A 148 -0.50 21.52 12.07
CA LYS A 148 0.96 21.64 12.27
C LYS A 148 1.67 22.36 11.11
N GLY A 149 1.18 22.24 9.88
CA GLY A 149 1.75 22.91 8.70
C GLY A 149 1.46 24.42 8.62
N GLY A 150 0.50 24.93 9.39
CA GLY A 150 0.10 26.34 9.37
C GLY A 150 0.98 27.28 10.21
N ALA A 151 1.81 26.76 11.12
CA ALA A 151 2.55 27.57 12.09
C ALA A 151 3.96 28.00 11.65
N GLY A 152 4.46 27.55 10.47
CA GLY A 152 5.87 27.68 10.09
C GLY A 152 6.18 28.52 8.85
N LYS A 153 5.21 28.98 8.06
CA LYS A 153 5.48 29.68 6.79
C LYS A 153 5.19 31.17 6.90
N LYS A 154 6.06 31.90 7.63
CA LYS A 154 6.23 33.35 7.44
C LYS A 154 6.63 33.56 5.98
N LYS A 155 5.67 33.98 5.15
CA LYS A 155 5.92 34.68 3.89
C LYS A 155 6.80 35.89 4.22
N SER A 156 8.07 35.87 3.80
CA SER A 156 8.85 37.10 3.70
C SER A 156 8.25 37.94 2.57
N SER A 157 7.48 38.95 2.93
CA SER A 157 7.17 40.05 2.01
C SER A 157 8.34 41.04 2.00
N GLY A 158 8.98 41.15 0.85
CA GLY A 158 9.85 42.23 0.40
C GLY A 158 10.14 41.87 -1.06
N GLY A 159 9.45 42.43 -2.07
CA GLY A 159 9.55 43.83 -2.45
C GLY A 159 10.99 44.12 -2.84
N GLY A 160 11.42 44.18 -4.09
CA GLY A 160 10.82 44.07 -5.41
C GLY A 160 11.87 44.62 -6.39
N ASN A 161 12.00 44.09 -7.61
CA ASN A 161 12.17 44.97 -8.77
C ASN A 161 11.85 44.24 -10.07
N SER A 162 11.31 45.08 -10.95
CA SER A 162 10.68 44.89 -12.23
C SER A 162 11.57 44.43 -13.41
N ARG A 163 10.85 44.05 -14.48
CA ARG A 163 11.13 44.24 -15.92
C ARG A 163 11.94 43.19 -16.70
N SER A 164 11.20 42.31 -17.39
CA SER A 164 11.07 42.23 -18.87
C SER A 164 10.28 40.94 -19.19
N GLN A 165 9.00 40.97 -19.53
CA GLN A 165 8.36 41.36 -20.80
C GLN A 165 8.95 40.67 -22.05
N ALA A 166 8.33 39.55 -22.44
CA ALA A 166 8.12 39.08 -23.82
C ALA A 166 7.15 37.88 -23.74
N SER A 167 5.84 38.10 -23.86
CA SER A 167 5.05 38.02 -25.10
C SER A 167 4.91 36.60 -25.67
N ALA A 168 3.67 36.09 -25.55
CA ALA A 168 2.92 35.29 -26.52
C ALA A 168 3.64 34.13 -27.25
N ALA A 169 3.14 32.91 -27.03
CA ALA A 169 2.53 32.14 -28.12
C ALA A 169 1.83 30.89 -27.59
N SER A 170 0.52 30.84 -27.86
CA SER A 170 -0.22 29.59 -28.07
C SER A 170 0.46 28.79 -29.18
N GLY A 171 0.60 27.47 -29.02
CA GLY A 171 1.13 26.63 -30.09
C GLY A 171 1.30 25.18 -29.69
N TRP A 172 0.34 24.35 -30.08
CA TRP A 172 0.59 22.92 -30.27
C TRP A 172 1.76 22.76 -31.26
N SER A 173 2.76 21.96 -30.94
CA SER A 173 3.79 21.59 -31.91
C SER A 173 4.16 20.13 -31.78
N ALA A 174 3.98 19.46 -32.92
CA ALA A 174 4.25 18.08 -33.19
C ALA A 174 5.75 17.79 -33.36
N VAL A 175 6.08 16.50 -33.19
CA VAL A 175 7.24 15.73 -33.68
C VAL A 175 8.31 16.51 -34.45
N GLY A 176 9.46 16.72 -33.80
CA GLY A 176 10.71 17.14 -34.42
C GLY A 176 11.61 15.94 -34.75
N LYS A 177 11.79 15.67 -36.05
CA LYS A 177 12.73 14.67 -36.60
C LYS A 177 14.20 15.11 -36.44
N LYS A 178 15.03 14.12 -36.11
CA LYS A 178 16.46 13.87 -36.42
C LYS A 178 17.31 15.03 -37.00
N SER A 179 18.48 15.25 -36.37
CA SER A 179 19.72 15.49 -37.11
C SER A 179 20.80 14.49 -36.66
N ASN A 180 21.58 14.01 -37.63
CA ASN A 180 22.44 12.84 -37.58
C ASN A 180 23.89 13.28 -37.82
N ARG A 181 24.83 12.91 -36.95
CA ARG A 181 26.31 12.90 -37.14
C ARG A 181 26.91 12.32 -35.86
N GLY A 182 27.62 11.18 -35.78
CA GLY A 182 28.14 10.26 -36.79
C GLY A 182 29.58 9.86 -36.40
N LYS A 183 29.77 8.58 -36.01
CA LYS A 183 30.99 7.71 -36.01
C LYS A 183 31.16 6.98 -34.67
N SER A 184 31.49 5.68 -34.58
CA SER A 184 31.58 4.58 -35.54
C SER A 184 31.92 3.29 -34.78
N ARG A 185 31.29 2.15 -35.18
CA ARG A 185 31.80 0.75 -35.18
C ARG A 185 32.19 0.14 -33.82
N THR A 186 31.66 -1.02 -33.40
CA THR A 186 31.76 -2.32 -34.08
C THR A 186 30.56 -3.24 -33.80
N SER A 187 30.27 -4.06 -34.80
CA SER A 187 29.19 -5.05 -34.88
C SER A 187 29.60 -6.41 -34.29
N ALA A 188 28.75 -7.00 -33.45
CA ALA A 188 28.73 -8.45 -33.18
C ALA A 188 27.33 -9.02 -33.49
N LYS A 189 27.35 -10.14 -34.22
CA LYS A 189 26.24 -10.91 -34.84
C LYS A 189 25.15 -11.38 -33.84
N PRO A 190 23.87 -11.43 -34.25
CA PRO A 190 22.87 -12.27 -33.59
C PRO A 190 22.89 -13.68 -34.22
N SER A 191 23.24 -14.70 -33.44
CA SER A 191 23.04 -16.10 -33.83
C SER A 191 21.66 -16.54 -33.39
N ALA A 192 20.77 -16.75 -34.36
CA ALA A 192 19.54 -17.49 -34.17
C ALA A 192 19.87 -18.92 -33.71
N ARG A 193 19.19 -19.38 -32.66
CA ARG A 193 18.98 -20.81 -32.44
C ARG A 193 17.55 -21.02 -31.99
N ALA A 194 16.76 -21.49 -32.95
CA ALA A 194 15.54 -22.24 -32.71
C ALA A 194 15.87 -23.54 -31.97
N GLY A 195 14.98 -23.99 -31.10
CA GLY A 195 14.99 -25.34 -30.53
C GLY A 195 14.91 -25.36 -29.01
N GLY A 196 13.73 -25.72 -28.48
CA GLY A 196 13.60 -25.96 -27.03
C GLY A 196 12.19 -26.13 -26.50
N PHE A 197 11.28 -26.78 -27.23
CA PHE A 197 10.00 -27.25 -26.67
C PHE A 197 9.90 -28.79 -26.60
N ALA A 198 10.87 -29.52 -27.17
CA ALA A 198 10.88 -30.98 -27.27
C ALA A 198 11.66 -31.69 -26.14
N ALA A 199 12.27 -30.96 -25.21
CA ALA A 199 13.06 -31.55 -24.11
C ALA A 199 12.24 -31.86 -22.85
N ALA A 200 10.91 -31.80 -22.91
CA ALA A 200 10.05 -31.90 -21.73
C ALA A 200 9.33 -33.25 -21.54
N PHE A 201 9.12 -34.08 -22.57
CA PHE A 201 8.24 -35.27 -22.43
C PHE A 201 8.51 -36.40 -23.43
N GLY A 202 9.75 -36.82 -23.67
CA GLY A 202 9.96 -37.94 -24.59
C GLY A 202 11.24 -38.71 -24.37
N ASP A 203 11.06 -39.98 -24.03
CA ASP A 203 11.98 -41.09 -24.26
C ASP A 203 13.08 -41.33 -23.22
N ASP A 204 12.74 -42.08 -22.16
CA ASP A 204 13.61 -43.15 -21.62
C ASP A 204 12.74 -44.17 -20.86
N VAL A 205 12.05 -45.03 -21.61
CA VAL A 205 11.69 -46.38 -21.16
C VAL A 205 12.48 -47.30 -22.07
N SER A 206 13.49 -47.95 -21.51
CA SER A 206 14.13 -49.12 -22.10
C SER A 206 14.16 -50.20 -21.04
N ASP A 207 13.11 -51.04 -21.12
CA ASP A 207 13.16 -52.46 -20.79
C ASP A 207 14.36 -53.10 -21.49
N ASP A 208 15.22 -53.79 -20.73
CA ASP A 208 16.18 -54.76 -21.26
C ASP A 208 15.96 -56.07 -20.49
N ASP A 209 15.24 -56.98 -21.16
CA ASP A 209 15.04 -58.38 -20.86
C ASP A 209 16.08 -59.18 -21.66
N GLY A 210 16.91 -59.98 -20.98
CA GLY A 210 17.94 -60.83 -21.59
C GLY A 210 18.79 -61.60 -20.59
#